data_AF-A0A024TYT6-F1
#
_entry.id   AF-A0A024TYT6-F1
#
_cell.length_a   1.000
_cell.length_b   1.000
_cell.length_c   1.000
_cell.angle_alpha   90.00
_cell.angle_beta   90.00
_cell.angle_gamma   90.00
#
_symmetry.space_group_name_H-M   'P 1'
#
loop_
_entity.id
_entity.type
_entity.pdbx_description
1 polymer ?
#
loop_
_entity_poly.entity_id
_entity_poly.type
_entity_poly.pdbx_seq_one_letter_code
_entity_poly.pdbx_strand_id
1 'polypeptide(L)'
;MSSTIVRRLLRSSRMMTITAAAAFAAAAVIAAPPAAGATAESPFGQALRTLQEHPWTSAALRRPLDILSPYIRMEYAVLGLAFVTMTASFLMPYLMSLLMPSSLSDGDARGEIEQAILTARLDAASKRSNAYPPQCPVRMTRGDDAVVQQYNSKLGTYTLTSCGRTVDVPESQVAPTTVTDLFIYPIKSCAGIRVAHSHVLRQGLQFDRQWLIVDGNNDFVTQRKVPKMALICPILTPFDPSTLAASPCPAQSITLTATDHAMKPLVVPVLSHGVERNVRVWKDRVDAIDQGDEAAAWVATFLGHPSYRLVRLKDSFKRPCDPAFAPDHETGFADGFPILIAASSSLDVLERELQRPIGMERFRPNIVVSGCPPWADDVWQAFEIGRDAALRFRNVKPCSRCSIPSVNPTTGLKDDDEVVTSVQDVLKAHRNGKELGFLQKAAHEVFFGSNVVCDKLGALSVGDVVKVLTVKSP
;
A
#
# COMPACT_ATOMS: atom_id res chain seq x y z
N MET A 1 -14.12 14.04 -29.26
CA MET A 1 -14.09 12.71 -29.94
C MET A 1 -13.03 11.85 -29.24
N SER A 2 -13.25 10.54 -29.09
CA SER A 2 -12.24 9.54 -28.62
C SER A 2 -12.28 9.06 -27.14
N SER A 3 -13.41 8.53 -26.65
CA SER A 3 -13.38 7.38 -25.70
C SER A 3 -13.70 6.07 -26.41
N THR A 4 -14.54 6.14 -27.45
CA THR A 4 -14.92 5.03 -28.32
C THR A 4 -13.77 4.55 -29.22
N ILE A 5 -12.89 5.45 -29.64
CA ILE A 5 -11.73 5.12 -30.50
C ILE A 5 -10.63 4.44 -29.67
N VAL A 6 -10.33 4.95 -28.47
CA VAL A 6 -9.39 4.30 -27.52
C VAL A 6 -9.88 2.91 -27.12
N ARG A 7 -11.19 2.75 -26.82
CA ARG A 7 -11.78 1.42 -26.52
C ARG A 7 -11.76 0.46 -27.71
N ARG A 8 -11.87 0.97 -28.95
CA ARG A 8 -11.74 0.15 -30.18
C ARG A 8 -10.28 -0.24 -30.43
N LEU A 9 -9.31 0.65 -30.18
CA LEU A 9 -7.87 0.40 -30.32
C LEU A 9 -7.34 -0.60 -29.27
N LEU A 10 -7.86 -0.56 -28.04
CA LEU A 10 -7.51 -1.54 -26.99
C LEU A 10 -8.08 -2.93 -27.26
N ARG A 11 -9.25 -3.02 -27.92
CA ARG A 11 -9.80 -4.30 -28.41
C ARG A 11 -9.00 -4.86 -29.59
N SER A 12 -8.51 -4.02 -30.50
CA SER A 12 -7.66 -4.48 -31.61
C SER A 12 -6.26 -4.90 -31.15
N SER A 13 -5.71 -4.23 -30.14
CA SER A 13 -4.41 -4.58 -29.54
C SER A 13 -4.41 -5.98 -28.90
N ARG A 14 -5.44 -6.33 -28.12
CA ARG A 14 -5.60 -7.70 -27.56
C ARG A 14 -5.74 -8.78 -28.64
N MET A 15 -6.39 -8.46 -29.76
CA MET A 15 -6.55 -9.39 -30.88
C MET A 15 -5.21 -9.58 -31.62
N MET A 16 -4.41 -8.52 -31.76
CA MET A 16 -3.06 -8.57 -32.34
C MET A 16 -2.06 -9.37 -31.50
N THR A 17 -2.09 -9.25 -30.16
CA THR A 17 -1.17 -10.02 -29.27
C THR A 17 -1.43 -11.54 -29.33
N ILE A 18 -2.70 -11.94 -29.43
CA ILE A 18 -3.10 -13.36 -29.58
C ILE A 18 -2.66 -13.89 -30.95
N THR A 19 -2.73 -13.06 -31.99
CA THR A 19 -2.32 -13.43 -33.36
C THR A 19 -0.80 -13.57 -33.48
N ALA A 20 -0.03 -12.72 -32.79
CA ALA A 20 1.43 -12.80 -32.72
C ALA A 20 1.93 -14.05 -31.97
N ALA A 21 1.25 -14.46 -30.88
CA ALA A 21 1.57 -15.69 -30.17
C ALA A 21 1.30 -16.96 -31.00
N ALA A 22 0.23 -16.97 -31.80
CA ALA A 22 -0.08 -18.05 -32.73
C ALA A 22 0.94 -18.15 -33.87
N ALA A 23 1.44 -17.03 -34.37
CA ALA A 23 2.50 -16.99 -35.39
C ALA A 23 3.85 -17.50 -34.86
N PHE A 24 4.19 -17.20 -33.60
CA PHE A 24 5.39 -17.72 -32.94
C PHE A 24 5.32 -19.24 -32.71
N ALA A 25 4.14 -19.77 -32.36
CA ALA A 25 3.93 -21.22 -32.22
C ALA A 25 4.07 -21.95 -33.57
N ALA A 26 3.64 -21.32 -34.68
CA ALA A 26 3.81 -21.84 -36.02
C ALA A 26 5.28 -21.89 -36.46
N ALA A 27 6.08 -20.87 -36.11
CA ALA A 27 7.52 -20.83 -36.41
C ALA A 27 8.33 -21.88 -35.63
N ALA A 28 7.91 -22.24 -34.41
CA ALA A 28 8.59 -23.26 -33.59
C ALA A 28 8.39 -24.69 -34.13
N VAL A 29 7.26 -24.98 -34.80
CA VAL A 29 6.99 -26.29 -35.41
C VAL A 29 7.81 -26.52 -36.69
N ILE A 30 8.24 -25.45 -37.36
CA ILE A 30 9.08 -25.49 -38.58
C ILE A 30 10.54 -25.90 -38.28
N ALA A 31 10.98 -25.80 -37.02
CA ALA A 31 12.38 -26.05 -36.62
C ALA A 31 12.68 -27.50 -36.17
N ALA A 32 11.70 -28.41 -36.19
CA ALA A 32 11.92 -29.81 -35.84
C ALA A 32 12.38 -30.64 -37.06
N PRO A 33 13.41 -31.50 -36.95
CA PRO A 33 13.85 -32.35 -38.04
C PRO A 33 12.78 -33.42 -38.37
N PRO A 34 12.65 -33.84 -39.64
CA PRO A 34 11.66 -34.83 -40.03
C PRO A 34 12.00 -36.21 -39.45
N ALA A 35 11.01 -36.86 -38.84
CA ALA A 35 11.10 -38.29 -38.54
C ALA A 35 11.08 -39.08 -39.86
N ALA A 36 12.01 -40.01 -40.01
CA ALA A 36 12.20 -40.78 -41.24
C ALA A 36 11.00 -41.69 -41.52
N GLY A 37 10.41 -41.53 -42.70
CA GLY A 37 9.44 -42.46 -43.28
C GLY A 37 7.98 -42.06 -43.12
N ALA A 38 7.53 -41.04 -43.84
CA ALA A 38 6.12 -40.85 -44.15
C ALA A 38 5.96 -40.11 -45.49
N THR A 39 5.03 -40.58 -46.30
CA THR A 39 4.67 -40.09 -47.62
C THR A 39 4.20 -38.63 -47.60
N ALA A 40 4.55 -37.91 -48.68
CA ALA A 40 4.63 -36.45 -48.78
C ALA A 40 3.32 -35.67 -48.55
N GLU A 41 3.22 -35.07 -47.36
CA GLU A 41 2.69 -33.72 -47.18
C GLU A 41 3.82 -32.84 -46.62
N SER A 42 3.94 -31.59 -47.10
CA SER A 42 5.00 -30.71 -46.61
C SER A 42 4.79 -30.45 -45.09
N PRO A 43 5.86 -30.31 -44.28
CA PRO A 43 5.76 -29.99 -42.86
C PRO A 43 4.89 -28.75 -42.59
N PHE A 44 4.86 -27.83 -43.55
CA PHE A 44 4.00 -26.65 -43.56
C PHE A 44 2.51 -26.99 -43.70
N GLY A 45 2.15 -27.94 -44.57
CA GLY A 45 0.77 -28.41 -44.76
C GLY A 45 0.18 -29.03 -43.49
N GLN A 46 0.99 -29.79 -42.74
CA GLN A 46 0.59 -30.34 -41.44
C GLN A 46 0.40 -29.24 -40.38
N ALA A 47 1.35 -28.30 -40.24
CA ALA A 47 1.24 -27.21 -39.28
C ALA A 47 0.02 -26.32 -39.53
N LEU A 48 -0.30 -26.06 -40.81
CA LEU A 48 -1.45 -25.26 -41.21
C LEU A 48 -2.79 -25.95 -40.89
N ARG A 49 -2.87 -27.27 -41.08
CA ARG A 49 -4.05 -28.07 -40.76
C ARG A 49 -4.31 -28.06 -39.25
N THR A 50 -3.26 -28.26 -38.44
CA THR A 50 -3.33 -28.17 -36.97
C THR A 50 -3.77 -26.78 -36.48
N LEU A 51 -3.32 -25.71 -37.13
CA LEU A 51 -3.75 -24.34 -36.84
C LEU A 51 -5.22 -24.08 -37.23
N GLN A 52 -5.72 -24.70 -38.30
CA GLN A 52 -7.12 -24.57 -38.72
C GLN A 52 -8.09 -25.39 -37.86
N GLU A 53 -7.63 -26.51 -37.30
CA GLU A 53 -8.44 -27.36 -36.41
C GLU A 53 -8.60 -26.78 -34.99
N HIS A 54 -7.72 -25.86 -34.58
CA HIS A 54 -7.81 -25.24 -33.26
C HIS A 54 -8.89 -24.13 -33.21
N PRO A 55 -9.85 -24.14 -32.25
CA PRO A 55 -11.08 -23.32 -32.31
C PRO A 55 -10.84 -21.81 -32.38
N TRP A 56 -9.79 -21.33 -31.70
CA TRP A 56 -9.49 -19.89 -31.61
C TRP A 56 -8.78 -19.35 -32.86
N THR A 57 -7.89 -20.14 -33.44
CA THR A 57 -7.12 -19.78 -34.64
C THR A 57 -8.00 -19.88 -35.88
N SER A 58 -8.90 -20.87 -35.95
CA SER A 58 -9.93 -20.92 -37.00
C SER A 58 -10.86 -19.70 -36.93
N ALA A 59 -11.26 -19.23 -35.75
CA ALA A 59 -12.09 -18.02 -35.64
C ALA A 59 -11.35 -16.74 -36.07
N ALA A 60 -10.05 -16.63 -35.82
CA ALA A 60 -9.26 -15.42 -36.08
C ALA A 60 -8.73 -15.32 -37.53
N LEU A 61 -8.28 -16.44 -38.11
CA LEU A 61 -7.56 -16.46 -39.39
C LEU A 61 -8.45 -16.80 -40.60
N ARG A 62 -9.62 -17.40 -40.38
CA ARG A 62 -10.46 -17.95 -41.45
C ARG A 62 -11.04 -16.89 -42.37
N ARG A 63 -11.62 -15.80 -41.83
CA ARG A 63 -12.15 -14.71 -42.67
C ARG A 63 -11.10 -14.03 -43.56
N PRO A 64 -9.91 -13.62 -43.07
CA PRO A 64 -8.87 -13.03 -43.91
C PRO A 64 -8.33 -14.01 -44.97
N LEU A 65 -8.10 -15.27 -44.61
CA LEU A 65 -7.58 -16.28 -45.54
C LEU A 65 -8.61 -16.69 -46.60
N ASP A 66 -9.90 -16.80 -46.24
CA ASP A 66 -10.98 -17.11 -47.18
C ASP A 66 -11.17 -16.02 -48.26
N ILE A 67 -10.86 -14.76 -47.93
CA ILE A 67 -10.91 -13.63 -48.88
C ILE A 67 -9.72 -13.66 -49.85
N LEU A 68 -8.55 -14.12 -49.39
CA LEU A 68 -7.29 -14.10 -50.15
C LEU A 68 -7.03 -15.39 -50.94
N SER A 69 -7.57 -16.52 -50.48
CA SER A 69 -7.37 -17.85 -51.08
C SER A 69 -7.81 -18.00 -52.55
N PRO A 70 -8.78 -17.22 -53.10
CA PRO A 70 -9.10 -17.30 -54.53
C PRO A 70 -8.06 -16.63 -55.42
N TYR A 71 -7.24 -15.72 -54.87
CA TYR A 71 -6.38 -14.82 -55.64
C TYR A 71 -4.89 -15.12 -55.47
N ILE A 72 -4.52 -15.80 -54.38
CA ILE A 72 -3.12 -16.01 -54.01
C ILE A 72 -2.98 -17.40 -53.37
N ARG A 73 -1.89 -18.13 -53.67
CA ARG A 73 -1.58 -19.38 -52.96
C ARG A 73 -1.49 -19.14 -51.45
N MET A 74 -2.09 -20.04 -50.66
CA MET A 74 -2.23 -19.95 -49.20
C MET A 74 -0.91 -19.61 -48.47
N GLU A 75 0.22 -20.14 -48.96
CA GLU A 75 1.57 -19.87 -48.43
C GLU A 75 1.90 -18.35 -48.44
N TYR A 76 1.58 -17.66 -49.54
CA TYR A 76 1.81 -16.23 -49.68
C TYR A 76 0.75 -15.40 -48.95
N ALA A 77 -0.48 -15.90 -48.79
CA ALA A 77 -1.52 -15.23 -48.00
C ALA A 77 -1.14 -15.17 -46.51
N VAL A 78 -0.56 -16.25 -45.98
CA VAL A 78 -0.07 -16.31 -44.59
C VAL A 78 1.18 -15.43 -44.42
N LEU A 79 2.15 -15.50 -45.35
CA LEU A 79 3.32 -14.62 -45.34
C LEU A 79 2.94 -13.14 -45.46
N GLY A 80 1.98 -12.80 -46.32
CA GLY A 80 1.45 -11.45 -46.47
C GLY A 80 0.77 -10.96 -45.19
N LEU A 81 -0.05 -11.80 -44.54
CA LEU A 81 -0.70 -11.44 -43.28
C LEU A 81 0.31 -11.26 -42.14
N ALA A 82 1.33 -12.12 -42.06
CA ALA A 82 2.44 -12.01 -41.11
C ALA A 82 3.26 -10.73 -41.35
N PHE A 83 3.55 -10.41 -42.62
CA PHE A 83 4.25 -9.19 -42.98
C PHE A 83 3.45 -7.94 -42.62
N VAL A 84 2.14 -7.92 -42.90
CA VAL A 84 1.22 -6.83 -42.54
C VAL A 84 1.10 -6.67 -41.03
N THR A 85 1.04 -7.77 -40.26
CA THR A 85 1.00 -7.68 -38.78
C THR A 85 2.33 -7.23 -38.20
N MET A 86 3.46 -7.63 -38.79
CA MET A 86 4.78 -7.20 -38.36
C MET A 86 5.00 -5.71 -38.69
N THR A 87 4.66 -5.27 -39.90
CA THR A 87 4.67 -3.85 -40.26
C THR A 87 3.68 -3.05 -39.41
N ALA A 88 2.47 -3.54 -39.15
CA ALA A 88 1.54 -2.86 -38.24
C ALA A 88 2.05 -2.82 -36.78
N SER A 89 2.88 -3.77 -36.35
CA SER A 89 3.43 -3.77 -34.98
C SER A 89 4.69 -2.92 -34.81
N PHE A 90 5.47 -2.72 -35.88
CA PHE A 90 6.73 -1.96 -35.84
C PHE A 90 6.63 -0.58 -36.50
N LEU A 91 5.89 -0.47 -37.61
CA LEU A 91 5.76 0.76 -38.39
C LEU A 91 4.68 1.69 -37.83
N MET A 92 3.57 1.18 -37.27
CA MET A 92 2.55 2.05 -36.67
C MET A 92 3.03 2.81 -35.44
N PRO A 93 3.79 2.22 -34.49
CA PRO A 93 4.37 3.01 -33.40
C PRO A 93 5.26 4.14 -33.91
N TYR A 94 6.06 3.88 -34.95
CA TYR A 94 6.94 4.85 -35.59
C TYR A 94 6.18 5.95 -36.35
N LEU A 95 5.13 5.59 -37.08
CA LEU A 95 4.26 6.55 -37.78
C LEU A 95 3.40 7.36 -36.80
N MET A 96 2.93 6.76 -35.70
CA MET A 96 2.25 7.47 -34.62
C MET A 96 3.19 8.45 -33.90
N SER A 97 4.48 8.11 -33.73
CA SER A 97 5.45 9.07 -33.19
C SER A 97 5.76 10.24 -34.12
N LEU A 98 5.52 10.10 -35.42
CA LEU A 98 5.70 11.15 -36.43
C LEU A 98 4.48 12.08 -36.60
N LEU A 99 3.28 11.59 -36.27
CA LEU A 99 2.01 12.30 -36.45
C LEU A 99 1.42 12.88 -35.16
N MET A 100 1.99 12.56 -33.99
CA MET A 100 1.60 13.14 -32.71
C MET A 100 2.31 14.49 -32.50
N PRO A 101 1.58 15.60 -32.28
CA PRO A 101 2.20 16.89 -31.99
C PRO A 101 2.99 16.81 -30.68
N SER A 102 4.16 17.47 -30.67
CA SER A 102 5.16 17.53 -29.60
C SER A 102 4.68 18.19 -28.29
N SER A 103 3.37 18.36 -28.11
CA SER A 103 2.74 19.08 -27.00
C SER A 103 2.14 18.19 -25.91
N LEU A 104 2.37 16.88 -25.97
CA LEU A 104 2.14 15.98 -24.84
C LEU A 104 3.52 15.52 -24.39
N SER A 105 3.96 16.02 -23.24
CA SER A 105 5.25 15.64 -22.67
C SER A 105 5.34 14.11 -22.59
N ASP A 106 6.44 13.54 -23.09
CA ASP A 106 6.71 12.09 -23.06
C ASP A 106 6.70 11.50 -21.63
N GLY A 107 6.68 12.36 -20.59
CA GLY A 107 6.57 11.98 -19.19
C GLY A 107 5.15 11.62 -18.75
N ASP A 108 4.14 12.40 -19.15
CA ASP A 108 2.77 12.23 -18.64
C ASP A 108 2.09 10.99 -19.26
N ALA A 109 2.21 10.80 -20.58
CA ALA A 109 1.58 9.68 -21.25
C ALA A 109 2.16 8.33 -20.80
N ARG A 110 3.48 8.24 -20.59
CA ARG A 110 4.13 7.02 -20.11
C ARG A 110 3.75 6.72 -18.66
N GLY A 111 3.73 7.73 -17.79
CA GLY A 111 3.30 7.57 -16.40
C GLY A 111 1.85 7.12 -16.29
N GLU A 112 0.94 7.72 -17.08
CA GLU A 112 -0.46 7.31 -17.15
C GLU A 112 -0.63 5.85 -17.63
N ILE A 113 0.13 5.44 -18.65
CA ILE A 113 0.11 4.05 -19.15
C ILE A 113 0.63 3.07 -18.09
N GLU A 114 1.74 3.39 -17.42
CA GLU A 114 2.30 2.56 -16.36
C GLU A 114 1.32 2.41 -15.19
N GLN A 115 0.67 3.50 -14.78
CA GLN A 115 -0.39 3.48 -13.76
C GLN A 115 -1.61 2.67 -14.20
N ALA A 116 -2.03 2.78 -15.47
CA ALA A 116 -3.14 2.01 -16.01
C ALA A 116 -2.82 0.49 -16.04
N ILE A 117 -1.59 0.12 -16.41
CA ILE A 117 -1.12 -1.28 -16.39
C ILE A 117 -1.08 -1.81 -14.96
N LEU A 118 -0.52 -1.04 -14.02
CA LEU A 118 -0.47 -1.42 -12.60
C LEU A 118 -1.90 -1.63 -12.05
N THR A 119 -2.79 -0.67 -12.28
CA THR A 119 -4.19 -0.75 -11.88
C THR A 119 -4.86 -2.01 -12.44
N ALA A 120 -4.69 -2.29 -13.73
CA ALA A 120 -5.26 -3.47 -14.37
C ALA A 120 -4.70 -4.79 -13.80
N ARG A 121 -3.41 -4.83 -13.41
CA ARG A 121 -2.80 -5.99 -12.74
C ARG A 121 -3.38 -6.20 -11.34
N LEU A 122 -3.53 -5.14 -10.56
CA LEU A 122 -4.13 -5.20 -9.22
C LEU A 122 -5.60 -5.63 -9.28
N ASP A 123 -6.38 -5.11 -10.23
CA ASP A 123 -7.77 -5.51 -10.45
C ASP A 123 -7.92 -6.95 -10.92
N ALA A 124 -6.93 -7.49 -11.63
CA ALA A 124 -6.90 -8.91 -11.97
C ALA A 124 -6.55 -9.78 -10.76
N ALA A 125 -5.67 -9.31 -9.87
CA ALA A 125 -5.31 -10.01 -8.64
C ALA A 125 -6.48 -10.03 -7.63
N SER A 126 -7.20 -8.92 -7.48
CA SER A 126 -8.32 -8.81 -6.54
C SER A 126 -9.48 -9.76 -6.87
N LYS A 127 -9.69 -10.09 -8.16
CA LYS A 127 -10.74 -11.01 -8.63
C LYS A 127 -10.42 -12.49 -8.44
N ARG A 128 -9.16 -12.85 -8.17
CA ARG A 128 -8.82 -14.24 -7.84
C ARG A 128 -9.49 -14.59 -6.51
N SER A 129 -9.77 -15.86 -6.25
CA SER A 129 -10.10 -16.30 -4.88
C SER A 129 -9.00 -15.83 -3.91
N ASN A 130 -9.27 -15.77 -2.61
CA ASN A 130 -8.31 -15.26 -1.63
C ASN A 130 -7.04 -16.13 -1.61
N ALA A 131 -6.12 -15.79 -2.53
CA ALA A 131 -4.94 -16.53 -2.91
C ALA A 131 -3.78 -15.55 -2.81
N TYR A 132 -3.00 -15.68 -1.75
CA TYR A 132 -1.76 -14.94 -1.59
C TYR A 132 -0.87 -15.13 -2.84
N PRO A 133 -0.20 -14.08 -3.35
CA PRO A 133 0.64 -14.18 -4.53
C PRO A 133 1.88 -15.06 -4.24
N PRO A 134 2.55 -15.58 -5.28
CA PRO A 134 3.84 -16.24 -5.12
C PRO A 134 4.83 -15.37 -4.35
N GLN A 135 5.72 -16.01 -3.59
CA GLN A 135 6.68 -15.43 -2.67
C GLN A 135 6.06 -14.69 -1.46
N CYS A 136 4.74 -14.66 -1.33
CA CYS A 136 4.12 -14.04 -0.17
C CYS A 136 4.40 -14.84 1.11
N PRO A 137 4.91 -14.20 2.17
CA PRO A 137 4.99 -14.82 3.48
C PRO A 137 3.58 -15.01 4.02
N VAL A 138 3.31 -16.20 4.54
CA VAL A 138 2.05 -16.59 5.18
C VAL A 138 2.35 -17.40 6.44
N ARG A 139 1.40 -17.43 7.37
CA ARG A 139 1.50 -18.28 8.56
C ARG A 139 0.53 -19.44 8.41
N MET A 140 0.95 -20.64 8.80
CA MET A 140 0.07 -21.81 8.86
C MET A 140 -0.73 -21.80 10.16
N THR A 141 -1.88 -22.46 10.18
CA THR A 141 -2.73 -22.55 11.40
C THR A 141 -2.04 -23.24 12.58
N ARG A 142 -0.99 -24.02 12.31
CA ARG A 142 -0.13 -24.65 13.32
C ARG A 142 0.92 -23.70 13.92
N GLY A 143 1.05 -22.48 13.38
CA GLY A 143 1.98 -21.45 13.83
C GLY A 143 3.26 -21.33 12.99
N ASP A 144 3.49 -22.26 12.06
CA ASP A 144 4.69 -22.26 11.22
C ASP A 144 4.66 -21.15 10.17
N ASP A 145 5.78 -20.45 10.01
CA ASP A 145 5.95 -19.47 8.94
C ASP A 145 6.27 -20.21 7.62
N ALA A 146 5.67 -19.73 6.52
CA ALA A 146 5.80 -20.34 5.20
C ALA A 146 5.78 -19.28 4.09
N VAL A 147 6.24 -19.67 2.90
CA VAL A 147 6.25 -18.82 1.70
C VAL A 147 5.43 -19.49 0.61
N VAL A 148 4.51 -18.74 0.02
CA VAL A 148 3.66 -19.25 -1.06
C VAL A 148 4.46 -19.47 -2.33
N GLN A 149 4.43 -20.68 -2.87
CA GLN A 149 4.99 -20.98 -4.21
C GLN A 149 3.90 -20.88 -5.26
N GLN A 150 2.76 -21.50 -4.99
CA GLN A 150 1.64 -21.55 -5.92
C GLN A 150 0.32 -21.77 -5.18
N TYR A 151 -0.78 -21.32 -5.78
CA TYR A 151 -2.13 -21.66 -5.34
C TYR A 151 -2.90 -22.37 -6.45
N ASN A 152 -3.52 -23.50 -6.14
CA ASN A 152 -4.37 -24.26 -7.02
C ASN A 152 -5.84 -24.00 -6.70
N SER A 153 -6.44 -23.07 -7.43
CA SER A 153 -7.85 -22.68 -7.27
C SER A 153 -8.87 -23.80 -7.48
N LYS A 154 -8.54 -24.85 -8.24
CA LYS A 154 -9.46 -25.99 -8.44
C LYS A 154 -9.53 -26.90 -7.22
N LEU A 155 -8.43 -27.00 -6.48
CA LEU A 155 -8.32 -27.87 -5.31
C LEU A 155 -8.43 -27.11 -3.99
N GLY A 156 -8.36 -25.77 -4.01
CA GLY A 156 -8.31 -24.96 -2.80
C GLY A 156 -7.05 -25.26 -1.98
N THR A 157 -5.91 -25.50 -2.66
CA THR A 157 -4.65 -25.87 -2.01
C THR A 157 -3.53 -24.89 -2.34
N TYR A 158 -2.64 -24.67 -1.38
CA TYR A 158 -1.40 -23.94 -1.54
C TYR A 158 -0.22 -24.89 -1.56
N THR A 159 0.68 -24.68 -2.51
CA THR A 159 2.04 -25.19 -2.42
C THR A 159 2.87 -24.16 -1.66
N LEU A 160 3.36 -24.52 -0.48
CA LEU A 160 4.11 -23.65 0.42
C LEU A 160 5.51 -24.19 0.64
N THR A 161 6.48 -23.29 0.85
CA THR A 161 7.79 -23.64 1.39
C THR A 161 7.86 -23.24 2.86
N SER A 162 8.11 -24.19 3.75
CA SER A 162 8.34 -23.96 5.18
C SER A 162 9.54 -24.77 5.64
N CYS A 163 10.48 -24.15 6.37
CA CYS A 163 11.71 -24.79 6.86
C CYS A 163 12.50 -25.57 5.78
N GLY A 164 12.59 -25.01 4.56
CA GLY A 164 13.29 -25.62 3.44
C GLY A 164 12.57 -26.81 2.78
N ARG A 165 11.35 -27.13 3.21
CA ARG A 165 10.53 -28.20 2.62
C ARG A 165 9.33 -27.61 1.90
N THR A 166 9.01 -28.16 0.73
CA THR A 166 7.80 -27.83 -0.01
C THR A 166 6.68 -28.77 0.38
N VAL A 167 5.52 -28.21 0.75
CA VAL A 167 4.35 -28.96 1.22
C VAL A 167 3.10 -28.39 0.56
N ASP A 168 2.21 -29.27 0.12
CA ASP A 168 0.87 -28.89 -0.34
C ASP A 168 -0.11 -28.95 0.84
N VAL A 169 -0.82 -27.86 1.09
CA VAL A 169 -1.78 -27.75 2.19
C VAL A 169 -3.11 -27.15 1.72
N PRO A 170 -4.26 -27.58 2.28
CA PRO A 170 -5.54 -26.92 2.06
C PRO A 170 -5.51 -25.44 2.49
N GLU A 171 -6.28 -24.58 1.82
CA GLU A 171 -6.39 -23.16 2.15
C GLU A 171 -6.85 -22.90 3.59
N SER A 172 -7.66 -23.80 4.16
CA SER A 172 -8.10 -23.76 5.55
C SER A 172 -6.97 -23.97 6.57
N GLN A 173 -5.80 -24.45 6.14
CA GLN A 173 -4.60 -24.60 6.97
C GLN A 173 -3.64 -23.42 6.86
N VAL A 174 -3.96 -22.41 6.04
CA VAL A 174 -3.26 -21.12 6.04
C VAL A 174 -4.03 -20.17 6.97
N ALA A 175 -3.34 -19.63 7.97
CA ALA A 175 -3.93 -18.67 8.88
C ALA A 175 -4.25 -17.37 8.10
N PRO A 176 -5.50 -16.90 8.11
CA PRO A 176 -5.83 -15.64 7.47
C PRO A 176 -5.18 -14.49 8.23
N THR A 177 -4.58 -13.57 7.50
CA THR A 177 -4.11 -12.32 8.08
C THR A 177 -5.32 -11.43 8.39
N THR A 178 -5.41 -10.90 9.62
CA THR A 178 -6.56 -10.09 10.06
C THR A 178 -6.11 -8.85 10.82
N VAL A 179 -6.92 -7.79 10.79
CA VAL A 179 -6.73 -6.60 11.62
C VAL A 179 -7.09 -6.92 13.07
N THR A 180 -6.14 -6.78 13.99
CA THR A 180 -6.38 -7.02 15.43
C THR A 180 -6.66 -5.74 16.21
N ASP A 181 -6.04 -4.64 15.78
CA ASP A 181 -6.16 -3.36 16.46
C ASP A 181 -6.16 -2.21 15.47
N LEU A 182 -6.96 -1.20 15.79
CA LEU A 182 -6.95 0.09 15.13
C LEU A 182 -6.65 1.17 16.16
N PHE A 183 -5.76 2.08 15.79
CA PHE A 183 -5.42 3.24 16.61
C PHE A 183 -5.51 4.52 15.79
N ILE A 184 -6.04 5.55 16.45
CA ILE A 184 -5.95 6.94 16.00
C ILE A 184 -5.16 7.74 17.03
N TYR A 185 -4.41 8.74 16.59
CA TYR A 185 -3.64 9.62 17.46
C TYR A 185 -4.03 11.06 17.13
N PRO A 186 -5.13 11.56 17.73
CA PRO A 186 -5.71 12.83 17.32
C PRO A 186 -4.72 13.99 17.37
N ILE A 187 -3.98 14.08 18.47
CA ILE A 187 -2.91 15.06 18.66
C ILE A 187 -1.57 14.39 18.33
N LYS A 188 -0.80 14.99 17.42
CA LYS A 188 0.56 14.52 17.11
C LYS A 188 1.37 14.41 18.41
N SER A 189 2.07 13.27 18.56
CA SER A 189 2.96 12.99 19.70
C SER A 189 2.28 12.78 21.07
N CYS A 190 0.95 12.76 21.14
CA CYS A 190 0.20 12.39 22.36
C CYS A 190 -0.29 10.93 22.31
N ALA A 191 -0.95 10.48 23.38
CA ALA A 191 -1.50 9.13 23.47
C ALA A 191 -2.47 8.81 22.32
N GLY A 192 -2.51 7.54 21.93
CA GLY A 192 -3.47 7.04 20.94
C GLY A 192 -4.78 6.61 21.59
N ILE A 193 -5.83 6.54 20.78
CA ILE A 193 -7.12 5.97 21.13
C ILE A 193 -7.26 4.68 20.32
N ARG A 194 -7.46 3.56 21.02
CA ARG A 194 -7.81 2.29 20.37
C ARG A 194 -9.29 2.34 19.97
N VAL A 195 -9.59 2.00 18.71
CA VAL A 195 -10.95 2.01 18.16
C VAL A 195 -11.30 0.65 17.57
N ALA A 196 -12.59 0.31 17.53
CA ALA A 196 -13.06 -0.93 16.91
C ALA A 196 -13.28 -0.77 15.39
N HIS A 197 -13.56 0.46 14.95
CA HIS A 197 -13.83 0.81 13.57
C HIS A 197 -13.33 2.24 13.27
N SER A 198 -13.01 2.52 12.02
CA SER A 198 -12.65 3.86 11.54
C SER A 198 -12.95 4.00 10.05
N HIS A 199 -13.21 5.23 9.59
CA HIS A 199 -13.22 5.53 8.17
C HIS A 199 -11.80 5.84 7.68
N VAL A 200 -11.40 5.19 6.59
CA VAL A 200 -10.17 5.50 5.88
C VAL A 200 -10.45 6.64 4.90
N LEU A 201 -9.78 7.75 5.09
CA LEU A 201 -9.88 8.98 4.31
C LEU A 201 -8.56 9.24 3.57
N ARG A 202 -8.54 10.23 2.67
CA ARG A 202 -7.33 10.61 1.92
C ARG A 202 -6.14 10.94 2.82
N GLN A 203 -6.40 11.48 4.00
CA GLN A 203 -5.40 11.93 4.98
C GLN A 203 -5.04 10.87 6.02
N GLY A 204 -5.66 9.69 5.97
CA GLY A 204 -5.47 8.59 6.92
C GLY A 204 -6.75 8.13 7.56
N LEU A 205 -6.63 7.48 8.73
CA LEU A 205 -7.81 7.16 9.53
C LEU A 205 -8.48 8.45 10.02
N GLN A 206 -9.80 8.44 10.12
CA GLN A 206 -10.54 9.59 10.62
C GLN A 206 -10.04 10.04 12.00
N PHE A 207 -9.99 11.35 12.23
CA PHE A 207 -9.42 12.01 13.41
C PHE A 207 -7.91 11.88 13.60
N ASP A 208 -7.21 11.08 12.80
CA ASP A 208 -5.79 10.81 13.01
C ASP A 208 -4.92 12.02 12.66
N ARG A 209 -4.07 12.44 13.62
CA ARG A 209 -3.12 13.56 13.52
C ARG A 209 -3.75 14.85 12.97
N GLN A 210 -4.98 15.16 13.41
CA GLN A 210 -5.68 16.39 13.05
C GLN A 210 -5.31 17.58 13.94
N TRP A 211 -4.67 17.33 15.09
CA TRP A 211 -4.17 18.36 16.00
C TRP A 211 -2.66 18.29 16.18
N LEU A 212 -2.09 19.42 16.57
CA LEU A 212 -0.67 19.60 16.83
C LEU A 212 -0.48 20.57 18.00
N ILE A 213 0.56 20.34 18.80
CA ILE A 213 1.05 21.32 19.77
C ILE A 213 2.20 22.09 19.14
N VAL A 214 2.16 23.42 19.19
CA VAL A 214 3.20 24.31 18.67
C VAL A 214 3.75 25.23 19.74
N ASP A 215 4.96 25.73 19.54
CA ASP A 215 5.57 26.75 20.38
C ASP A 215 5.24 28.19 19.94
N GLY A 216 5.87 29.18 20.57
CA GLY A 216 5.63 30.60 20.29
C GLY A 216 6.07 31.05 18.90
N ASN A 217 6.90 30.25 18.21
CA ASN A 217 7.32 30.48 16.83
C ASN A 217 6.45 29.71 15.82
N ASN A 218 5.36 29.09 16.28
CA ASN A 218 4.50 28.18 15.53
C ASN A 218 5.23 26.92 15.04
N ASP A 219 6.25 26.46 15.77
CA ASP A 219 6.99 25.26 15.44
C ASP A 219 6.43 24.04 16.16
N PHE A 220 6.32 22.93 15.42
CA PHE A 220 5.81 21.67 15.96
C PHE A 220 6.62 21.19 17.17
N VAL A 221 5.91 20.89 18.26
CA VAL A 221 6.46 20.22 19.44
C VAL A 221 6.20 18.73 19.32
N THR A 222 7.18 17.90 19.67
CA THR A 222 7.04 16.44 19.57
C THR A 222 7.53 15.73 20.82
N GLN A 223 7.05 14.50 20.98
CA GLN A 223 7.45 13.55 22.01
C GLN A 223 8.97 13.28 22.03
N ARG A 224 9.67 13.50 20.90
CA ARG A 224 11.13 13.42 20.82
C ARG A 224 11.80 14.42 21.76
N LYS A 225 11.29 15.65 21.78
CA LYS A 225 11.78 16.77 22.58
C LYS A 225 11.12 16.78 23.96
N VAL A 226 9.83 16.49 24.03
CA VAL A 226 9.02 16.54 25.26
C VAL A 226 8.31 15.19 25.46
N PRO A 227 8.99 14.16 26.01
CA PRO A 227 8.42 12.83 26.22
C PRO A 227 7.10 12.82 27.01
N LYS A 228 6.93 13.76 27.95
CA LYS A 228 5.71 13.98 28.74
C LYS A 228 4.44 14.17 27.89
N MET A 229 4.56 14.57 26.63
CA MET A 229 3.41 14.61 25.70
C MET A 229 2.69 13.27 25.57
N ALA A 230 3.39 12.14 25.79
CA ALA A 230 2.82 10.79 25.78
C ALA A 230 1.68 10.63 26.78
N LEU A 231 1.72 11.41 27.87
CA LEU A 231 0.77 11.35 28.97
C LEU A 231 -0.50 12.18 28.72
N ILE A 232 -0.54 12.96 27.64
CA ILE A 232 -1.77 13.66 27.23
C ILE A 232 -2.67 12.65 26.53
N CYS A 233 -3.82 12.38 27.14
CA CYS A 233 -4.82 11.41 26.69
C CYS A 233 -6.05 12.14 26.14
N PRO A 234 -6.13 12.34 24.80
CA PRO A 234 -7.29 12.97 24.18
C PRO A 234 -8.50 12.03 24.21
N ILE A 235 -9.68 12.58 24.46
CA ILE A 235 -10.96 11.90 24.31
C ILE A 235 -11.80 12.71 23.32
N LEU A 236 -12.27 12.07 22.25
CA LEU A 236 -13.08 12.72 21.24
C LEU A 236 -14.57 12.59 21.58
N THR A 237 -15.30 13.69 21.47
CA THR A 237 -16.75 13.68 21.44
C THR A 237 -17.18 13.91 19.98
N PRO A 238 -17.55 12.86 19.24
CA PRO A 238 -17.97 13.01 17.85
C PRO A 238 -19.28 13.78 17.75
N PHE A 239 -19.45 14.52 16.66
CA PHE A 239 -20.72 15.02 16.18
C PHE A 239 -21.61 13.84 15.76
N ASP A 240 -22.91 14.09 15.59
CA ASP A 240 -23.92 13.12 15.13
C ASP A 240 -23.32 12.01 14.25
N PRO A 241 -23.49 10.72 14.61
CA PRO A 241 -23.00 9.58 13.84
C PRO A 241 -23.28 9.64 12.33
N SER A 242 -24.34 10.34 11.91
CA SER A 242 -24.69 10.55 10.50
C SER A 242 -23.63 11.30 9.68
N THR A 243 -22.76 12.08 10.32
CA THR A 243 -21.72 12.91 9.66
C THR A 243 -20.32 12.28 9.68
N LEU A 244 -20.16 11.12 10.34
CA LEU A 244 -18.88 10.43 10.51
C LEU A 244 -18.23 9.99 9.19
N ALA A 245 -18.95 9.90 8.08
CA ALA A 245 -18.34 9.52 6.81
C ALA A 245 -17.82 10.72 5.96
N ALA A 246 -18.24 11.95 6.26
CA ALA A 246 -18.11 13.08 5.34
C ALA A 246 -17.00 14.08 5.69
N SER A 247 -16.42 14.01 6.89
CA SER A 247 -15.40 14.96 7.36
C SER A 247 -14.19 14.22 7.97
N PRO A 248 -12.94 14.72 7.79
CA PRO A 248 -11.77 14.22 8.50
C PRO A 248 -11.85 14.36 10.02
N CYS A 249 -12.61 15.34 10.50
CA CYS A 249 -12.75 15.63 11.92
C CYS A 249 -14.16 16.20 12.23
N PRO A 250 -15.20 15.35 12.27
CA PRO A 250 -16.53 15.72 12.73
C PRO A 250 -16.62 15.67 14.25
N ALA A 251 -15.61 16.09 15.00
CA ALA A 251 -15.67 16.11 16.47
C ALA A 251 -16.29 17.42 16.94
N GLN A 252 -17.20 17.37 17.91
CA GLN A 252 -17.73 18.55 18.58
C GLN A 252 -16.70 19.12 19.58
N SER A 253 -16.03 18.24 20.31
CA SER A 253 -15.00 18.61 21.28
C SER A 253 -13.91 17.55 21.38
N ILE A 254 -12.74 18.00 21.81
CA ILE A 254 -11.64 17.15 22.26
C ILE A 254 -11.40 17.44 23.75
N THR A 255 -11.55 16.43 24.59
CA THR A 255 -11.26 16.54 26.02
C THR A 255 -9.81 16.17 26.26
N LEU A 256 -9.04 17.09 26.83
CA LEU A 256 -7.66 16.88 27.24
C LEU A 256 -7.64 16.31 28.66
N THR A 257 -7.04 15.14 28.81
CA THR A 257 -6.77 14.53 30.12
C THR A 257 -5.29 14.17 30.23
N ALA A 258 -4.81 13.90 31.45
CA ALA A 258 -3.46 13.43 31.70
C ALA A 258 -3.50 12.12 32.51
N THR A 259 -2.65 11.15 32.16
CA THR A 259 -2.62 9.82 32.80
C THR A 259 -2.23 9.86 34.28
N ASP A 260 -1.47 10.88 34.68
CA ASP A 260 -1.06 11.09 36.08
C ASP A 260 -2.17 11.70 36.95
N HIS A 261 -3.34 12.02 36.36
CA HIS A 261 -4.44 12.75 36.99
C HIS A 261 -4.01 14.09 37.63
N ALA A 262 -2.83 14.62 37.28
CA ALA A 262 -2.29 15.84 37.87
C ALA A 262 -3.05 17.09 37.41
N MET A 263 -3.78 16.98 36.29
CA MET A 263 -4.56 18.06 35.69
C MET A 263 -6.04 17.72 35.67
N LYS A 264 -6.88 18.71 35.98
CA LYS A 264 -8.32 18.62 35.75
C LYS A 264 -8.58 18.44 34.24
N PRO A 265 -9.46 17.50 33.82
CA PRO A 265 -9.89 17.38 32.43
C PRO A 265 -10.42 18.71 31.88
N LEU A 266 -10.03 19.06 30.66
CA LEU A 266 -10.51 20.24 29.95
C LEU A 266 -11.22 19.81 28.67
N VAL A 267 -12.50 20.19 28.54
CA VAL A 267 -13.26 20.00 27.31
C VAL A 267 -12.97 21.19 26.39
N VAL A 268 -12.34 20.95 25.24
CA VAL A 268 -12.02 21.98 24.24
C VAL A 268 -12.98 21.84 23.06
N PRO A 269 -13.84 22.84 22.79
CA PRO A 269 -14.65 22.86 21.57
C PRO A 269 -13.75 22.82 20.33
N VAL A 270 -14.10 22.00 19.33
CA VAL A 270 -13.33 21.94 18.09
C VAL A 270 -13.67 23.17 17.24
N LEU A 271 -12.67 24.03 17.04
CA LEU A 271 -12.82 25.22 16.21
C LEU A 271 -12.41 24.91 14.77
N SER A 272 -13.34 25.16 13.82
CA SER A 272 -13.09 25.06 12.37
C SER A 272 -12.70 26.40 11.74
N HIS A 273 -12.96 27.50 12.42
CA HIS A 273 -12.60 28.86 12.02
C HIS A 273 -12.06 29.64 13.22
N GLY A 274 -11.31 30.72 12.97
CA GLY A 274 -10.77 31.56 14.03
C GLY A 274 -9.39 32.09 13.67
N VAL A 275 -8.52 32.20 14.67
CA VAL A 275 -7.14 32.64 14.47
C VAL A 275 -6.38 31.57 13.70
N GLU A 276 -6.00 31.89 12.46
CA GLU A 276 -5.16 31.04 11.65
C GLU A 276 -3.68 31.20 12.04
N ARG A 277 -2.96 30.08 12.03
CA ARG A 277 -1.52 30.02 12.25
C ARG A 277 -0.87 29.22 11.13
N ASN A 278 0.16 29.79 10.55
CA ASN A 278 1.04 29.06 9.64
C ASN A 278 2.12 28.35 10.48
N VAL A 279 2.00 27.04 10.61
CA VAL A 279 2.84 26.22 11.48
C VAL A 279 3.91 25.48 10.68
N ARG A 280 5.11 25.33 11.25
CA ARG A 280 6.20 24.56 10.63
C ARG A 280 6.12 23.12 11.07
N VAL A 281 6.10 22.19 10.12
CA VAL A 281 6.21 20.75 10.36
C VAL A 281 7.28 20.20 9.42
N TRP A 282 8.45 19.89 9.97
CA TRP A 282 9.64 19.56 9.18
C TRP A 282 9.94 20.67 8.16
N LYS A 283 9.96 20.34 6.86
CA LYS A 283 10.14 21.27 5.74
C LYS A 283 8.85 21.96 5.29
N ASP A 284 7.70 21.52 5.79
CA ASP A 284 6.39 22.00 5.34
C ASP A 284 5.89 23.17 6.18
N ARG A 285 5.11 24.04 5.54
CA ARG A 285 4.28 25.05 6.18
C ARG A 285 2.82 24.65 6.03
N VAL A 286 2.10 24.61 7.15
CA VAL A 286 0.74 24.08 7.22
C VAL A 286 -0.16 25.13 7.86
N ASP A 287 -1.33 25.37 7.27
CA ASP A 287 -2.30 26.29 7.86
C ASP A 287 -3.16 25.55 8.89
N ALA A 288 -3.23 26.11 10.09
CA ALA A 288 -3.91 25.54 11.23
C ALA A 288 -4.78 26.57 11.95
N ILE A 289 -5.83 26.12 12.62
CA ILE A 289 -6.72 26.93 13.45
C ILE A 289 -6.32 26.77 14.91
N ASP A 290 -6.03 27.88 15.58
CA ASP A 290 -5.80 27.94 17.02
C ASP A 290 -7.04 27.45 17.79
N GLN A 291 -6.86 26.58 18.77
CA GLN A 291 -7.97 25.99 19.54
C GLN A 291 -8.30 26.77 20.83
N GLY A 292 -7.79 27.99 20.99
CA GLY A 292 -8.16 28.92 22.04
C GLY A 292 -7.19 28.96 23.23
N ASP A 293 -7.32 30.02 24.03
CA ASP A 293 -6.40 30.30 25.15
C ASP A 293 -6.53 29.32 26.30
N GLU A 294 -7.72 28.75 26.54
CA GLU A 294 -7.89 27.71 27.57
C GLU A 294 -7.12 26.44 27.23
N ALA A 295 -7.20 26.00 25.97
CA ALA A 295 -6.45 24.85 25.48
C ALA A 295 -4.93 25.10 25.55
N ALA A 296 -4.50 26.31 25.16
CA ALA A 296 -3.11 26.73 25.30
C ALA A 296 -2.65 26.72 26.77
N ALA A 297 -3.42 27.32 27.69
CA ALA A 297 -3.10 27.36 29.10
C ALA A 297 -2.98 25.96 29.72
N TRP A 298 -3.88 25.04 29.36
CA TRP A 298 -3.83 23.66 29.83
C TRP A 298 -2.55 22.95 29.37
N VAL A 299 -2.25 23.01 28.06
CA VAL A 299 -1.05 22.38 27.49
C VAL A 299 0.23 23.00 28.04
N ALA A 300 0.27 24.33 28.13
CA ALA A 300 1.40 25.07 28.68
C ALA A 300 1.68 24.70 30.14
N THR A 301 0.63 24.58 30.95
CA THR A 301 0.75 24.18 32.36
C THR A 301 1.25 22.74 32.48
N PHE A 302 0.63 21.80 31.74
CA PHE A 302 0.99 20.39 31.85
C PHE A 302 2.43 20.11 31.38
N LEU A 303 2.83 20.72 30.26
CA LEU A 303 4.15 20.52 29.66
C LEU A 303 5.23 21.48 30.20
N GLY A 304 4.85 22.43 31.06
CA GLY A 304 5.78 23.37 31.70
C GLY A 304 6.39 24.40 30.76
N HIS A 305 5.68 24.83 29.72
CA HIS A 305 6.18 25.82 28.77
C HIS A 305 5.09 26.82 28.35
N PRO A 306 5.21 28.12 28.71
CA PRO A 306 4.12 29.10 28.61
C PRO A 306 3.70 29.42 27.18
N SER A 307 4.57 29.20 26.19
CA SER A 307 4.27 29.51 24.79
C SER A 307 3.56 28.39 24.03
N TYR A 308 3.28 27.24 24.66
CA TYR A 308 2.70 26.11 23.94
C TYR A 308 1.21 26.31 23.68
N ARG A 309 0.79 25.98 22.45
CA ARG A 309 -0.60 26.12 22.01
C ARG A 309 -1.06 24.89 21.26
N LEU A 310 -2.34 24.54 21.41
CA LEU A 310 -2.99 23.51 20.62
C LEU A 310 -3.56 24.14 19.35
N VAL A 311 -3.25 23.54 18.20
CA VAL A 311 -3.81 23.92 16.89
C VAL A 311 -4.42 22.70 16.21
N ARG A 312 -5.38 22.93 15.31
CA ARG A 312 -6.00 21.92 14.47
C ARG A 312 -5.74 22.22 13.00
N LEU A 313 -5.57 21.21 12.16
CA LEU A 313 -5.45 21.40 10.71
C LEU A 313 -6.66 22.18 10.18
N LYS A 314 -6.42 23.16 9.32
CA LYS A 314 -7.49 23.90 8.64
C LYS A 314 -8.17 22.99 7.63
N ASP A 315 -9.51 22.93 7.63
CA ASP A 315 -10.28 21.98 6.80
C ASP A 315 -10.01 22.13 5.29
N SER A 316 -9.73 23.35 4.83
CA SER A 316 -9.40 23.63 3.43
C SER A 316 -7.95 23.32 3.06
N PHE A 317 -7.07 23.09 4.04
CA PHE A 317 -5.65 22.86 3.81
C PHE A 317 -5.38 21.39 3.52
N LYS A 318 -4.65 21.15 2.43
CA LYS A 318 -4.26 19.81 1.98
C LYS A 318 -2.75 19.70 2.04
N ARG A 319 -2.23 18.97 3.02
CA ARG A 319 -0.79 18.73 3.11
C ARG A 319 -0.43 17.51 2.24
N PRO A 320 0.32 17.67 1.14
CA PRO A 320 0.67 16.56 0.28
C PRO A 320 1.66 15.61 0.96
N CYS A 321 1.60 14.34 0.60
CA CYS A 321 2.68 13.39 0.87
C CYS A 321 3.88 13.67 -0.04
N ASP A 322 5.02 13.02 0.23
CA ASP A 322 6.17 13.08 -0.67
C ASP A 322 5.79 12.52 -2.07
N PRO A 323 5.88 13.32 -3.14
CA PRO A 323 5.40 12.92 -4.46
C PRO A 323 6.23 11.81 -5.11
N ALA A 324 7.47 11.58 -4.66
CA ALA A 324 8.26 10.44 -5.13
C ALA A 324 7.66 9.10 -4.68
N PHE A 325 6.82 9.13 -3.64
CA PHE A 325 6.28 7.97 -2.97
C PHE A 325 4.76 7.84 -3.11
N ALA A 326 4.05 8.96 -2.98
CA ALA A 326 2.59 9.01 -3.04
C ALA A 326 2.09 10.39 -3.56
N PRO A 327 2.21 10.65 -4.88
CA PRO A 327 1.94 11.97 -5.49
C PRO A 327 0.50 12.47 -5.31
N ASP A 328 -0.47 11.57 -5.23
CA ASP A 328 -1.90 11.91 -5.14
C ASP A 328 -2.49 11.78 -3.73
N HIS A 329 -1.62 11.71 -2.71
CA HIS A 329 -2.02 11.46 -1.33
C HIS A 329 -1.72 12.64 -0.42
N GLU A 330 -2.53 12.76 0.61
CA GLU A 330 -2.45 13.82 1.60
C GLU A 330 -2.20 13.20 2.98
N THR A 331 -1.79 14.02 3.94
CA THR A 331 -1.67 13.61 5.33
C THR A 331 -2.04 14.77 6.25
N GLY A 332 -2.37 14.49 7.51
CA GLY A 332 -2.48 15.51 8.53
C GLY A 332 -1.11 15.93 9.07
N PHE A 333 -1.00 16.06 10.39
CA PHE A 333 0.24 16.31 11.09
C PHE A 333 1.10 15.04 11.31
N ALA A 334 0.85 13.94 10.59
CA ALA A 334 1.74 12.78 10.61
C ALA A 334 3.13 13.15 10.06
N ASP A 335 4.14 12.30 10.27
CA ASP A 335 5.51 12.67 9.86
C ASP A 335 5.68 12.74 8.34
N GLY A 336 5.02 11.88 7.58
CA GLY A 336 5.09 11.93 6.11
C GLY A 336 4.06 11.12 5.35
N PHE A 337 3.41 10.14 5.98
CA PHE A 337 2.38 9.32 5.35
C PHE A 337 1.16 9.14 6.27
N PRO A 338 -0.04 8.95 5.69
CA PRO A 338 -1.30 8.99 6.42
C PRO A 338 -1.55 7.76 7.32
N ILE A 339 -0.97 6.60 6.99
CA ILE A 339 -1.26 5.34 7.69
C ILE A 339 0.03 4.56 7.89
N LEU A 340 0.23 4.05 9.11
CA LEU A 340 1.26 3.08 9.45
C LEU A 340 0.61 1.73 9.77
N ILE A 341 1.05 0.66 9.11
CA ILE A 341 0.66 -0.72 9.42
C ILE A 341 1.83 -1.44 10.11
N ALA A 342 1.52 -2.36 11.03
CA ALA A 342 2.53 -3.22 11.66
C ALA A 342 1.96 -4.61 11.96
N ALA A 343 2.76 -5.65 11.81
CA ALA A 343 2.40 -6.99 12.25
C ALA A 343 2.66 -7.20 13.76
N SER A 344 1.75 -7.86 14.47
CA SER A 344 1.94 -8.24 15.88
C SER A 344 3.13 -9.19 16.05
N SER A 345 3.32 -10.10 15.10
CA SER A 345 4.45 -11.04 15.09
C SER A 345 5.82 -10.35 15.00
N SER A 346 5.88 -9.14 14.43
CA SER A 346 7.06 -8.29 14.44
C SER A 346 7.39 -7.77 15.85
N LEU A 347 6.36 -7.44 16.64
CA LEU A 347 6.51 -7.03 18.04
C LEU A 347 7.00 -8.20 18.90
N ASP A 348 6.45 -9.40 18.69
CA ASP A 348 6.85 -10.63 19.41
C ASP A 348 8.35 -10.94 19.23
N VAL A 349 8.93 -10.61 18.06
CA VAL A 349 10.38 -10.71 17.85
C VAL A 349 11.12 -9.70 18.72
N LEU A 350 10.69 -8.43 18.71
CA LEU A 350 11.35 -7.39 19.52
C LEU A 350 11.24 -7.65 21.02
N GLU A 351 10.10 -8.10 21.52
CA GLU A 351 9.93 -8.44 22.95
C GLU A 351 10.86 -9.58 23.37
N ARG A 352 11.06 -10.58 22.50
CA ARG A 352 12.03 -11.65 22.74
C ARG A 352 13.46 -11.11 22.78
N GLU A 353 13.87 -10.26 21.85
CA GLU A 353 15.22 -9.68 21.90
C GLU A 353 15.41 -8.74 23.10
N LEU A 354 14.36 -8.01 23.51
CA LEU A 354 14.36 -7.13 24.67
C LEU A 354 14.28 -7.87 26.00
N GLN A 355 13.84 -9.14 26.00
CA GLN A 355 13.54 -9.93 27.20
C GLN A 355 12.53 -9.25 28.15
N ARG A 356 11.61 -8.45 27.58
CA ARG A 356 10.52 -7.79 28.32
C ARG A 356 9.37 -7.42 27.37
N PRO A 357 8.12 -7.38 27.86
CA PRO A 357 7.00 -6.94 27.05
C PRO A 357 7.08 -5.44 26.76
N ILE A 358 6.63 -5.06 25.56
CA ILE A 358 6.47 -3.66 25.14
C ILE A 358 5.18 -3.52 24.33
N GLY A 359 4.41 -2.47 24.57
CA GLY A 359 3.18 -2.26 23.84
C GLY A 359 3.39 -1.71 22.42
N MET A 360 2.50 -2.13 21.50
CA MET A 360 2.50 -1.70 20.09
C MET A 360 2.34 -0.18 19.93
N GLU A 361 1.69 0.49 20.88
CA GLU A 361 1.48 1.93 20.91
C GLU A 361 2.79 2.74 20.93
N ARG A 362 3.92 2.16 21.36
CA ARG A 362 5.26 2.77 21.25
C ARG A 362 5.65 3.04 19.78
N PHE A 363 5.24 2.17 18.87
CA PHE A 363 5.49 2.32 17.43
C PHE A 363 4.44 3.17 16.73
N ARG A 364 3.33 3.43 17.42
CA ARG A 364 2.23 4.29 16.98
C ARG A 364 1.59 3.90 15.63
N PRO A 365 1.42 2.60 15.29
CA PRO A 365 0.75 2.22 14.06
C PRO A 365 -0.73 2.58 14.13
N ASN A 366 -1.35 2.73 12.96
CA ASN A 366 -2.78 2.91 12.82
C ASN A 366 -3.51 1.57 12.70
N ILE A 367 -2.88 0.61 12.01
CA ILE A 367 -3.43 -0.72 11.74
C ILE A 367 -2.44 -1.74 12.28
N VAL A 368 -2.91 -2.62 13.16
CA VAL A 368 -2.15 -3.79 13.61
C VAL A 368 -2.77 -5.03 13.00
N VAL A 369 -1.93 -5.91 12.45
CA VAL A 369 -2.36 -7.16 11.84
C VAL A 369 -1.72 -8.37 12.51
N SER A 370 -2.44 -9.50 12.50
CA SER A 370 -1.93 -10.80 12.95
C SER A 370 -2.19 -11.87 11.90
N GLY A 371 -1.80 -13.12 12.15
CA GLY A 371 -1.94 -14.21 11.19
C GLY A 371 -0.95 -14.13 10.02
N CYS A 372 0.19 -13.47 10.24
CA CYS A 372 1.30 -13.41 9.29
C CYS A 372 2.65 -13.56 10.01
N PRO A 373 3.70 -14.01 9.31
CA PRO A 373 5.06 -14.05 9.84
C PRO A 373 5.54 -12.66 10.27
N PRO A 374 6.54 -12.56 11.17
CA PRO A 374 7.18 -11.30 11.47
C PRO A 374 7.60 -10.63 10.17
N TRP A 375 7.47 -9.31 10.09
CA TRP A 375 7.95 -8.50 8.97
C TRP A 375 7.20 -8.67 7.66
N ALA A 376 6.11 -9.42 7.63
CA ALA A 376 5.31 -9.61 6.41
C ALA A 376 4.83 -8.27 5.84
N ASP A 377 4.55 -7.29 6.70
CA ASP A 377 4.14 -5.94 6.29
C ASP A 377 5.18 -5.20 5.44
N ASP A 378 6.47 -5.54 5.52
CA ASP A 378 7.51 -4.96 4.67
C ASP A 378 7.48 -5.52 3.24
N VAL A 379 7.03 -6.77 3.09
CA VAL A 379 7.06 -7.52 1.82
C VAL A 379 5.83 -7.21 0.97
N TRP A 380 4.69 -6.95 1.58
CA TRP A 380 3.47 -6.65 0.83
C TRP A 380 3.61 -5.33 0.08
N GLN A 381 3.34 -5.34 -1.23
CA GLN A 381 3.37 -4.14 -2.06
C GLN A 381 1.97 -3.54 -2.19
N ALA A 382 0.97 -4.37 -2.46
CA ALA A 382 -0.43 -3.96 -2.52
C ALA A 382 -1.30 -5.02 -1.88
N PHE A 383 -2.32 -4.59 -1.15
CA PHE A 383 -3.23 -5.46 -0.42
C PHE A 383 -4.58 -4.80 -0.24
N GLU A 384 -5.60 -5.60 0.02
CA GLU A 384 -6.96 -5.16 0.31
C GLU A 384 -7.32 -5.55 1.75
N ILE A 385 -8.10 -4.71 2.42
CA ILE A 385 -8.64 -5.00 3.76
C ILE A 385 -10.15 -4.81 3.75
N GLY A 386 -10.85 -5.68 4.46
CA GLY A 386 -12.30 -5.59 4.67
C GLY A 386 -13.09 -6.65 3.90
N ARG A 387 -14.34 -6.86 4.32
CA ARG A 387 -15.28 -7.73 3.60
C ARG A 387 -15.47 -7.24 2.16
N ASP A 388 -15.43 -8.18 1.21
CA ASP A 388 -15.50 -7.95 -0.23
C ASP A 388 -14.47 -6.95 -0.80
N ALA A 389 -13.27 -6.83 -0.21
CA ALA A 389 -12.18 -6.01 -0.74
C ALA A 389 -12.57 -4.53 -0.93
N ALA A 390 -13.15 -3.95 0.11
CA ALA A 390 -13.61 -2.56 0.10
C ALA A 390 -12.45 -1.56 0.02
N LEU A 391 -11.36 -1.80 0.76
CA LEU A 391 -10.23 -0.88 0.88
C LEU A 391 -9.02 -1.40 0.13
N ARG A 392 -8.34 -0.55 -0.63
CA ARG A 392 -7.11 -0.91 -1.36
C ARG A 392 -5.93 -0.10 -0.86
N PHE A 393 -4.92 -0.79 -0.35
CA PHE A 393 -3.71 -0.19 0.19
C PHE A 393 -2.50 -0.48 -0.71
N ARG A 394 -1.60 0.49 -0.76
CA ARG A 394 -0.26 0.34 -1.30
C ARG A 394 0.76 0.61 -0.21
N ASN A 395 1.74 -0.28 -0.12
CA ASN A 395 2.92 -0.07 0.70
C ASN A 395 3.84 0.92 -0.01
N VAL A 396 4.19 1.96 0.72
CA VAL A 396 5.03 3.04 0.23
C VAL A 396 6.49 2.75 0.55
N LYS A 397 6.79 2.59 1.84
CA LYS A 397 8.15 2.31 2.32
C LYS A 397 8.15 1.82 3.77
N PRO A 398 9.17 1.05 4.18
CA PRO A 398 9.40 0.75 5.59
C PRO A 398 9.46 2.04 6.44
N CYS A 399 8.95 1.96 7.67
CA CYS A 399 8.89 3.12 8.56
C CYS A 399 10.18 3.24 9.38
N SER A 400 11.02 4.21 9.01
CA SER A 400 12.21 4.59 9.77
C SER A 400 11.80 5.09 11.16
N ARG A 401 12.37 4.53 12.22
CA ARG A 401 12.01 4.83 13.61
C ARG A 401 12.95 5.87 14.22
N CYS A 402 12.37 6.99 14.62
CA CYS A 402 13.03 7.97 15.49
C CYS A 402 13.06 7.47 16.96
N SER A 403 13.50 8.30 17.92
CA SER A 403 13.59 7.95 19.35
C SER A 403 12.25 7.73 20.07
N ILE A 404 11.11 8.01 19.45
CA ILE A 404 9.79 7.90 20.11
C ILE A 404 9.48 6.50 20.67
N PRO A 405 9.77 5.37 20.00
CA PRO A 405 9.48 4.04 20.55
C PRO A 405 10.19 3.74 21.89
N SER A 406 11.29 4.45 22.18
CA SER A 406 11.97 4.36 23.47
C SER A 406 11.25 5.11 24.58
N VAL A 407 10.16 5.85 24.30
CA VAL A 407 9.37 6.53 25.34
C VAL A 407 8.28 5.58 25.84
N ASN A 408 8.25 5.37 27.15
CA ASN A 408 7.20 4.64 27.83
C ASN A 408 5.89 5.46 27.81
N PRO A 409 4.81 4.97 27.18
CA PRO A 409 3.57 5.73 27.03
C PRO A 409 2.81 5.92 28.35
N THR A 410 3.10 5.09 29.37
CA THR A 410 2.44 5.15 30.67
C THR A 410 3.15 6.09 31.64
N THR A 411 4.50 6.09 31.64
CA THR A 411 5.30 6.91 32.56
C THR A 411 5.79 8.22 31.92
N GLY A 412 5.84 8.28 30.58
CA GLY A 412 6.39 9.41 29.85
C GLY A 412 7.92 9.49 29.90
N LEU A 413 8.60 8.50 30.49
CA LEU A 413 10.06 8.42 30.60
C LEU A 413 10.67 7.69 29.40
N LYS A 414 11.96 7.94 29.13
CA LYS A 414 12.69 7.20 28.09
C LYS A 414 13.27 5.91 28.67
N ASP A 415 13.42 4.90 27.83
CA ASP A 415 14.02 3.63 28.21
C ASP A 415 15.44 3.82 28.79
N ASP A 416 16.25 4.71 28.23
CA ASP A 416 17.61 5.00 28.71
C ASP A 416 17.64 5.51 30.17
N ASP A 417 16.51 5.99 30.68
CA ASP A 417 16.34 6.45 32.06
C ASP A 417 15.86 5.32 33.00
N GLU A 418 15.34 4.21 32.46
CA GLU A 418 14.66 3.13 33.22
C GLU A 418 15.33 1.75 33.07
N VAL A 419 15.99 1.46 31.95
CA VAL A 419 16.50 0.13 31.60
C VAL A 419 17.85 0.16 30.90
N VAL A 420 18.55 -0.99 30.94
CA VAL A 420 19.89 -1.15 30.33
C VAL A 420 19.83 -1.26 28.80
N THR A 421 18.80 -1.90 28.25
CA THR A 421 18.64 -2.09 26.80
C THR A 421 17.39 -1.39 26.30
N SER A 422 17.56 -0.36 25.48
CA SER A 422 16.44 0.39 24.91
C SER A 422 15.82 -0.32 23.70
N VAL A 423 14.57 0.04 23.36
CA VAL A 423 13.94 -0.40 22.10
C VAL A 423 14.80 -0.02 20.88
N GLN A 424 15.46 1.14 20.93
CA GLN A 424 16.32 1.62 19.85
C GLN A 424 17.57 0.75 19.66
N ASP A 425 18.16 0.23 20.72
CA ASP A 425 19.38 -0.58 20.61
C ASP A 425 19.09 -1.95 19.97
N VAL A 426 17.98 -2.58 20.35
CA VAL A 426 17.52 -3.82 19.69
C VAL A 426 17.20 -3.58 18.23
N LEU A 427 16.51 -2.49 17.89
CA LEU A 427 16.24 -2.15 16.50
C LEU A 427 17.53 -1.90 15.70
N LYS A 428 18.54 -1.25 16.28
CA LYS A 428 19.84 -1.04 15.62
C LYS A 428 20.56 -2.35 15.37
N ALA A 429 20.51 -3.29 16.31
CA ALA A 429 21.17 -4.58 16.20
C ALA A 429 20.50 -5.51 15.18
N HIS A 430 19.17 -5.53 15.13
CA HIS A 430 18.42 -6.57 14.40
C HIS A 430 17.53 -6.05 13.26
N ARG A 431 17.29 -4.74 13.19
CA ARG A 431 16.33 -4.12 12.25
C ARG A 431 16.81 -2.78 11.69
N ASN A 432 18.08 -2.73 11.29
CA ASN A 432 18.67 -1.56 10.64
C ASN A 432 18.55 -1.59 9.12
N GLY A 433 18.87 -0.48 8.46
CA GLY A 433 18.74 -0.34 7.01
C GLY A 433 19.65 -1.27 6.22
N LYS A 434 20.82 -1.63 6.75
CA LYS A 434 21.71 -2.59 6.11
C LYS A 434 21.04 -3.96 5.97
N GLU A 435 20.33 -4.42 7.00
CA GLU A 435 19.56 -5.68 6.96
C GLU A 435 18.40 -5.61 5.95
N LEU A 436 17.86 -4.41 5.72
CA LEU A 436 16.82 -4.16 4.71
C LEU A 436 17.39 -3.85 3.31
N GLY A 437 18.72 -3.96 3.11
CA GLY A 437 19.37 -3.73 1.82
C GLY A 437 19.57 -2.25 1.45
N PHE A 438 19.33 -1.31 2.37
CA PHE A 438 19.62 0.10 2.14
C PHE A 438 21.12 0.37 2.14
N LEU A 439 21.56 1.25 1.23
CA LEU A 439 22.94 1.69 1.11
C LEU A 439 23.16 3.07 1.77
N GLN A 440 24.43 3.39 2.06
CA GLN A 440 24.87 4.71 2.53
C GLN A 440 24.15 5.20 3.80
N LYS A 441 23.64 6.44 3.82
CA LYS A 441 23.10 7.10 5.02
C LYS A 441 21.92 6.35 5.65
N ALA A 442 21.10 5.68 4.85
CA ALA A 442 19.95 4.93 5.34
C ALA A 442 20.32 3.58 5.97
N ALA A 443 21.57 3.09 5.77
CA ALA A 443 22.00 1.80 6.32
C ALA A 443 21.99 1.76 7.86
N HIS A 444 22.14 2.92 8.52
CA HIS A 444 22.13 3.05 9.98
C HIS A 444 20.75 3.42 10.54
N GLU A 445 19.76 3.70 9.69
CA GLU A 445 18.39 3.91 10.15
C GLU A 445 17.81 2.59 10.64
N VAL A 446 16.83 2.67 11.54
CA VAL A 446 16.14 1.51 12.09
C VAL A 446 14.68 1.49 11.67
N PHE A 447 14.06 0.31 11.56
CA PHE A 447 12.76 0.16 10.92
C PHE A 447 11.79 -0.70 11.72
N PHE A 448 10.53 -0.26 11.78
CA PHE A 448 9.43 -1.07 12.32
C PHE A 448 8.09 -0.60 11.75
N GLY A 449 7.34 -1.55 11.17
CA GLY A 449 6.11 -1.27 10.44
C GLY A 449 6.36 -0.62 9.09
N SER A 450 5.31 -0.52 8.28
CA SER A 450 5.35 0.01 6.93
C SER A 450 4.40 1.19 6.75
N ASN A 451 4.86 2.25 6.10
CA ASN A 451 4.01 3.36 5.70
C ASN A 451 3.16 2.93 4.50
N VAL A 452 1.86 3.14 4.58
CA VAL A 452 0.91 2.75 3.53
C VAL A 452 -0.03 3.91 3.19
N VAL A 453 -0.57 3.85 1.99
CA VAL A 453 -1.60 4.76 1.50
C VAL A 453 -2.79 3.97 0.99
N CYS A 454 -3.98 4.57 0.99
CA CYS A 454 -5.22 3.91 0.60
C CYS A 454 -5.79 4.57 -0.66
N ASP A 455 -5.78 3.84 -1.78
CA ASP A 455 -6.27 4.35 -3.07
C ASP A 455 -7.80 4.21 -3.19
N LYS A 456 -8.41 3.30 -2.41
CA LYS A 456 -9.87 3.10 -2.37
C LYS A 456 -10.36 3.22 -0.93
N LEU A 457 -11.05 4.31 -0.64
CA LEU A 457 -11.52 4.72 0.69
C LEU A 457 -12.77 3.97 1.14
N GLY A 458 -13.07 3.99 2.44
CA GLY A 458 -14.20 3.24 3.01
C GLY A 458 -14.09 3.05 4.52
N ALA A 459 -14.89 2.12 5.06
CA ALA A 459 -14.85 1.75 6.47
C ALA A 459 -13.89 0.57 6.71
N LEU A 460 -13.17 0.63 7.82
CA LEU A 460 -12.22 -0.38 8.30
C LEU A 460 -12.62 -0.80 9.71
N SER A 461 -12.59 -2.10 9.99
CA SER A 461 -12.94 -2.66 11.30
C SER A 461 -11.91 -3.68 11.79
N VAL A 462 -11.80 -3.81 13.11
CA VAL A 462 -11.11 -4.94 13.73
C VAL A 462 -11.80 -6.25 13.30
N GLY A 463 -11.00 -7.26 12.99
CA GLY A 463 -11.43 -8.55 12.45
C GLY A 463 -11.48 -8.59 10.92
N ASP A 464 -11.31 -7.47 10.22
CA ASP A 464 -11.25 -7.48 8.76
C ASP A 464 -10.05 -8.28 8.25
N VAL A 465 -10.30 -9.11 7.23
CA VAL A 465 -9.28 -9.96 6.60
C VAL A 465 -8.42 -9.11 5.65
N VAL A 466 -7.12 -9.37 5.68
CA VAL A 466 -6.13 -8.78 4.77
C VAL A 466 -5.87 -9.76 3.63
N LYS A 467 -6.11 -9.32 2.40
CA LYS A 467 -5.80 -10.04 1.18
C LYS A 467 -4.62 -9.38 0.47
N VAL A 468 -3.48 -10.05 0.41
CA VAL A 468 -2.32 -9.54 -0.33
C VAL A 468 -2.55 -9.73 -1.82
N LEU A 469 -2.33 -8.67 -2.61
CA LEU A 469 -2.48 -8.69 -4.06
C LEU A 469 -1.14 -8.90 -4.76
N THR A 470 -0.12 -8.18 -4.31
CA THR A 470 1.26 -8.28 -4.82
C THR A 470 2.27 -8.07 -3.70
N VAL A 471 3.46 -8.63 -3.90
CA VAL A 471 4.63 -8.43 -3.03
C VAL A 471 5.66 -7.56 -3.74
N LYS A 472 6.54 -6.92 -2.97
CA LYS A 472 7.67 -6.16 -3.50
C LYS A 472 8.60 -7.12 -4.24
N SER A 473 9.13 -6.67 -5.37
CA SER A 473 10.17 -7.43 -6.05
C SER A 473 11.43 -7.45 -5.18
N PRO A 474 12.12 -8.59 -5.08
CA PRO A 474 13.37 -8.72 -4.32
C PRO A 474 14.46 -7.73 -4.74
#